data_AF-A0AA43RWG1-F1
#
_entry.id   AF-A0AA43RWG1-F1
#
_cell.length_a   1.000
_cell.length_b   1.000
_cell.length_c   1.000
_cell.angle_alpha   90.00
_cell.angle_beta   90.00
_cell.angle_gamma   90.00
#
_symmetry.space_group_name_H-M   'P 1'
#
loop_
_entity.id
_entity.type
_entity.pdbx_description
1 polymer ?
#
loop_
_entity_poly.entity_id
_entity_poly.type
_entity_poly.pdbx_seq_one_letter_code
_entity_poly.pdbx_strand_id
1 'polypeptide(L)'
;MGFKISKKLIKTNEDGTFLTKHITGKNENVIELVEVVLPSKVTFDGFEDVNGQPIYGVERASFFVKPDVIMEDKFDKDKYFINVGKGYVFPSVSIDLGKTGRILENGANEHNFTKLVNVPVEVIENSLPHKQWLTFTISKGMKGKTYKNGRDELRCQVFIPEGRGVYSGCKFTISPKHIKEVEGHDNLYVVSIHRAAEFVITKSSVVSADFATGEKQYETKAFPQKISAEELAKYFEKPKKQEQFEERLKENE
;
A
#
# COMPACT_ATOMS: atom_id res chain seq x y z
N MET A 1 -10.24 14.48 9.24
CA MET A 1 -9.88 13.14 8.71
C MET A 1 -9.52 13.35 7.25
N GLY A 2 -8.64 12.57 6.65
CA GLY A 2 -8.21 12.89 5.30
C GLY A 2 -7.04 12.08 4.80
N PHE A 3 -6.66 12.34 3.56
CA PHE A 3 -5.56 11.65 2.89
C PHE A 3 -4.78 12.63 2.01
N LYS A 4 -3.53 12.25 1.73
CA LYS A 4 -2.63 13.02 0.88
C LYS A 4 -2.77 12.59 -0.57
N ILE A 5 -2.76 13.55 -1.48
CA ILE A 5 -2.76 13.29 -2.93
C ILE A 5 -1.78 14.23 -3.63
N SER A 6 -1.18 13.78 -4.74
CA SER A 6 -0.27 14.63 -5.52
C SER A 6 -1.03 15.81 -6.14
N LYS A 7 -0.43 16.99 -6.15
CA LYS A 7 -1.02 18.18 -6.78
C LYS A 7 -1.38 17.97 -8.25
N LYS A 8 -0.59 17.16 -8.97
CA LYS A 8 -0.80 16.85 -10.40
C LYS A 8 -2.12 16.13 -10.70
N LEU A 9 -2.75 15.58 -9.66
CA LEU A 9 -4.01 14.85 -9.76
C LEU A 9 -5.25 15.74 -9.60
N ILE A 10 -5.04 17.05 -9.35
CA ILE A 10 -6.06 18.08 -9.29
C ILE A 10 -5.71 19.12 -10.36
N LYS A 11 -6.67 19.43 -11.24
CA LYS A 11 -6.43 20.43 -12.29
C LYS A 11 -6.56 21.83 -11.71
N THR A 12 -5.67 22.71 -12.15
CA THR A 12 -5.70 24.15 -11.83
C THR A 12 -5.80 24.97 -13.11
N ASN A 13 -6.35 26.17 -13.00
CA ASN A 13 -6.30 27.20 -14.02
C ASN A 13 -4.89 27.82 -14.10
N GLU A 14 -4.65 28.68 -15.09
CA GLU A 14 -3.36 29.37 -15.29
C GLU A 14 -2.98 30.29 -14.12
N ASP A 15 -3.97 30.83 -13.42
CA ASP A 15 -3.81 31.68 -12.23
C ASP A 15 -3.53 30.89 -10.94
N GLY A 16 -3.45 29.56 -11.02
CA GLY A 16 -3.20 28.67 -9.89
C GLY A 16 -4.44 28.30 -9.07
N THR A 17 -5.63 28.82 -9.41
CA THR A 17 -6.89 28.42 -8.77
C THR A 17 -7.31 27.03 -9.23
N PHE A 18 -8.12 26.32 -8.45
CA PHE A 18 -8.63 25.00 -8.85
C PHE A 18 -9.59 25.12 -10.04
N LEU A 19 -9.46 24.21 -11.00
CA LEU A 19 -10.45 24.07 -12.06
C LEU A 19 -11.72 23.47 -11.46
N THR A 20 -12.80 24.25 -11.45
CA THR A 20 -14.05 23.85 -10.80
C THR A 20 -15.15 23.50 -11.80
N LYS A 21 -16.03 22.60 -11.37
CA LYS A 21 -17.28 22.25 -12.03
C LYS A 21 -18.44 22.74 -11.17
N HIS A 22 -19.43 23.32 -11.83
CA HIS A 22 -20.63 23.82 -11.18
C HIS A 22 -21.73 22.78 -11.34
N ILE A 23 -22.32 22.35 -10.22
CA ILE A 23 -23.49 21.48 -10.21
C ILE A 23 -24.64 22.24 -9.56
N THR A 24 -25.73 22.41 -10.30
CA THR A 24 -26.96 23.01 -9.77
C THR A 24 -27.73 21.93 -9.00
N GLY A 25 -27.90 22.16 -7.69
CA GLY A 25 -28.71 21.30 -6.84
C GLY A 25 -30.21 21.46 -7.11
N LYS A 26 -31.02 20.58 -6.50
CA LYS A 26 -32.50 20.60 -6.64
C LYS A 26 -33.17 21.90 -6.21
N ASN A 27 -32.51 22.69 -5.36
CA ASN A 27 -33.01 23.97 -4.85
C ASN A 27 -32.35 25.17 -5.55
N GLU A 28 -31.84 25.00 -6.77
CA GLU A 28 -31.10 26.01 -7.54
C GLU A 28 -29.78 26.49 -6.92
N ASN A 29 -29.41 25.97 -5.75
CA ASN A 29 -28.10 26.21 -5.16
C ASN A 29 -27.00 25.64 -6.07
N VAL A 30 -26.12 26.51 -6.54
CA VAL A 30 -24.94 26.13 -7.30
C VAL A 30 -23.86 25.68 -6.32
N ILE A 31 -23.39 24.44 -6.49
CA ILE A 31 -22.28 23.89 -5.72
C ILE A 31 -21.06 23.85 -6.63
N GLU A 32 -20.00 24.52 -6.19
CA GLU A 32 -18.70 24.48 -6.82
C GLU A 32 -17.92 23.27 -6.31
N LEU A 33 -17.39 22.48 -7.24
CA LEU A 33 -16.69 21.23 -6.95
C LEU A 33 -15.40 21.11 -7.77
N VAL A 34 -14.38 20.55 -7.16
CA VAL A 34 -13.10 20.20 -7.79
C VAL A 34 -13.08 18.70 -8.04
N GLU A 35 -12.68 18.29 -9.25
CA GLU A 35 -12.44 16.88 -9.54
C GLU A 35 -11.07 16.47 -9.01
N VAL A 36 -11.06 15.45 -8.15
CA VAL A 36 -9.85 14.79 -7.66
C VAL A 36 -9.71 13.48 -8.41
N VAL A 37 -8.65 13.35 -9.21
CA VAL A 37 -8.32 12.12 -9.93
C VAL A 37 -7.45 11.24 -9.05
N LEU A 38 -7.74 9.95 -8.95
CA LEU A 38 -6.88 9.02 -8.23
C LEU A 38 -5.67 8.61 -9.11
N PRO A 39 -4.52 8.28 -8.51
CA PRO A 39 -3.34 7.86 -9.28
C PRO A 39 -3.61 6.55 -10.04
N SER A 40 -2.76 6.23 -11.02
CA SER A 40 -2.81 4.93 -11.70
C SER A 40 -2.61 3.76 -10.71
N LYS A 41 -3.13 2.57 -11.04
CA LYS A 41 -3.00 1.33 -10.24
C LYS A 41 -3.69 1.37 -8.88
N VAL A 42 -4.77 2.12 -8.80
CA VAL A 42 -5.69 2.10 -7.66
C VAL A 42 -6.42 0.76 -7.63
N THR A 43 -6.61 0.24 -6.41
CA THR A 43 -7.44 -0.95 -6.14
C THR A 43 -8.55 -0.60 -5.18
N PHE A 44 -9.75 -1.10 -5.39
CA PHE A 44 -10.84 -0.95 -4.42
C PHE A 44 -11.06 -2.24 -3.60
N ASP A 45 -10.16 -3.22 -3.72
CA ASP A 45 -10.11 -4.45 -2.92
C ASP A 45 -11.46 -5.21 -2.86
N GLY A 46 -12.22 -5.15 -3.94
CA GLY A 46 -13.51 -5.83 -4.07
C GLY A 46 -14.70 -5.03 -3.55
N PHE A 47 -14.54 -3.73 -3.26
CA PHE A 47 -15.68 -2.86 -2.93
C PHE A 47 -16.70 -2.88 -4.06
N GLU A 48 -17.97 -3.10 -3.71
CA GLU A 48 -19.04 -3.29 -4.68
C GLU A 48 -19.46 -1.96 -5.34
N ASP A 49 -19.64 -2.00 -6.66
CA ASP A 49 -20.21 -0.89 -7.41
C ASP A 49 -21.73 -0.77 -7.22
N VAL A 50 -22.34 0.21 -7.88
CA VAL A 50 -23.81 0.42 -7.87
C VAL A 50 -24.64 -0.77 -8.35
N ASN A 51 -24.03 -1.76 -9.01
CA ASN A 51 -24.68 -2.97 -9.51
C ASN A 51 -24.35 -4.21 -8.66
N GLY A 52 -23.62 -4.06 -7.55
CA GLY A 52 -23.17 -5.18 -6.72
C GLY A 52 -21.96 -5.92 -7.29
N GLN A 53 -21.24 -5.35 -8.27
CA GLN A 53 -20.03 -5.97 -8.83
C GLN A 53 -18.79 -5.55 -8.03
N PRO A 54 -17.96 -6.49 -7.54
CA PRO A 54 -16.75 -6.15 -6.80
C PRO A 54 -15.69 -5.52 -7.71
N ILE A 55 -15.16 -4.36 -7.31
CA ILE A 55 -14.12 -3.64 -8.06
C ILE A 55 -12.74 -3.91 -7.47
N TYR A 56 -11.87 -4.55 -8.25
CA TYR A 56 -10.47 -4.79 -7.88
C TYR A 56 -9.55 -3.76 -8.51
N GLY A 57 -9.38 -3.75 -9.84
CA GLY A 57 -8.52 -2.79 -10.54
C GLY A 57 -9.32 -1.83 -11.42
N VAL A 58 -8.81 -0.63 -11.63
CA VAL A 58 -9.43 0.40 -12.46
C VAL A 58 -8.41 1.07 -13.37
N GLU A 59 -8.85 1.51 -14.55
CA GLU A 59 -8.03 2.35 -15.44
C GLU A 59 -7.87 3.74 -14.84
N ARG A 60 -8.98 4.31 -14.35
CA ARG A 60 -9.02 5.60 -13.67
C ARG A 60 -10.16 5.62 -12.66
N ALA A 61 -9.95 6.36 -11.59
CA ALA A 61 -11.03 6.72 -10.67
C ALA A 61 -10.97 8.23 -10.38
N SER A 62 -12.12 8.86 -10.17
CA SER A 62 -12.19 10.24 -9.70
C SER A 62 -13.43 10.49 -8.86
N PHE A 63 -13.37 11.52 -8.03
CA PHE A 63 -14.49 11.97 -7.21
C PHE A 63 -14.45 13.48 -7.09
N PHE A 64 -15.53 14.05 -6.56
CA PHE A 64 -15.66 15.49 -6.39
C PHE A 64 -15.61 15.88 -4.92
N VAL A 65 -14.94 17.01 -4.66
CA VAL A 65 -14.91 17.65 -3.34
C VAL A 65 -15.11 19.15 -3.49
N LYS A 66 -15.50 19.82 -2.42
CA LYS A 66 -15.51 21.28 -2.39
C LYS A 66 -14.07 21.82 -2.35
N PRO A 67 -13.78 23.01 -2.92
CA PRO A 67 -12.45 23.60 -2.88
C PRO A 67 -11.89 23.79 -1.45
N ASP A 68 -12.76 24.13 -0.49
CA ASP A 68 -12.40 24.47 0.90
C ASP A 68 -11.82 23.29 1.71
N VAL A 69 -12.06 22.05 1.29
CA VAL A 69 -11.47 20.86 1.93
C VAL A 69 -10.08 20.52 1.39
N ILE A 70 -9.61 21.19 0.34
CA ILE A 70 -8.30 20.96 -0.26
C ILE A 70 -7.30 21.94 0.37
N MET A 71 -6.31 21.41 1.07
CA MET A 71 -5.27 22.22 1.72
C MET A 71 -3.89 21.82 1.22
N GLU A 72 -2.97 22.76 1.20
CA GLU A 72 -1.54 22.48 1.04
C GLU A 72 -1.04 21.52 2.14
N ASP A 73 -0.28 20.48 1.76
CA ASP A 73 0.32 19.60 2.76
C ASP A 73 1.49 20.30 3.45
N LYS A 74 1.47 20.30 4.79
CA LYS A 74 2.46 21.02 5.60
C LYS A 74 3.88 20.45 5.49
N PHE A 75 4.03 19.20 5.05
CA PHE A 75 5.30 18.48 5.06
C PHE A 75 5.78 18.09 3.66
N ASP A 76 4.92 18.14 2.65
CA ASP A 76 5.21 17.75 1.28
C ASP A 76 4.62 18.76 0.29
N LYS A 77 5.48 19.66 -0.21
CA LYS A 77 5.08 20.76 -1.09
C LYS A 77 4.47 20.30 -2.42
N ASP A 78 4.65 19.04 -2.81
CA ASP A 78 4.11 18.46 -4.04
C ASP A 78 2.76 17.76 -3.82
N LYS A 79 2.18 17.86 -2.61
CA LYS A 79 0.91 17.23 -2.24
C LYS A 79 -0.10 18.22 -1.69
N TYR A 80 -1.36 17.88 -1.92
CA TYR A 80 -2.50 18.39 -1.18
C TYR A 80 -2.92 17.39 -0.12
N PHE A 81 -3.50 17.89 0.97
CA PHE A 81 -4.23 17.13 1.96
C PHE A 81 -5.73 17.40 1.81
N ILE A 82 -6.50 16.37 1.52
CA ILE A 82 -7.97 16.46 1.43
C ILE A 82 -8.53 16.25 2.84
N ASN A 83 -8.92 17.34 3.51
CA ASN A 83 -9.40 17.31 4.88
C ASN A 83 -10.93 17.35 4.94
N VAL A 84 -11.50 16.19 5.20
CA VAL A 84 -12.94 15.99 5.36
C VAL A 84 -13.32 15.73 6.80
N GLY A 85 -14.60 15.95 7.12
CA GLY A 85 -15.16 15.66 8.43
C GLY A 85 -14.98 14.19 8.84
N LYS A 86 -14.95 13.92 10.14
CA LYS A 86 -14.94 12.54 10.65
C LYS A 86 -16.22 11.83 10.22
N GLY A 87 -16.11 10.60 9.72
CA GLY A 87 -17.25 9.84 9.20
C GLY A 87 -17.80 10.36 7.88
N TYR A 88 -17.07 11.25 7.18
CA TYR A 88 -17.45 11.65 5.83
C TYR A 88 -17.47 10.45 4.90
N VAL A 89 -18.42 10.46 3.96
CA VAL A 89 -18.59 9.42 2.95
C VAL A 89 -18.68 10.12 1.59
N PHE A 90 -17.87 9.68 0.63
CA PHE A 90 -17.95 10.19 -0.73
C PHE A 90 -19.25 9.68 -1.37
N PRO A 91 -20.18 10.57 -1.74
CA PRO A 91 -21.49 10.13 -2.26
C PRO A 91 -21.35 9.32 -3.54
N SER A 92 -20.36 9.67 -4.38
CA SER A 92 -20.08 8.96 -5.61
C SER A 92 -18.60 9.06 -5.98
N VAL A 93 -18.04 7.93 -6.40
CA VAL A 93 -16.72 7.84 -7.03
C VAL A 93 -16.92 7.27 -8.42
N SER A 94 -16.51 8.01 -9.44
CA SER A 94 -16.57 7.58 -10.84
C SER A 94 -15.43 6.62 -11.13
N ILE A 95 -15.75 5.48 -11.72
CA ILE A 95 -14.80 4.43 -12.05
C ILE A 95 -14.79 4.21 -13.56
N ASP A 96 -13.62 4.29 -14.15
CA ASP A 96 -13.33 3.87 -15.52
C ASP A 96 -12.71 2.47 -15.46
N LEU A 97 -13.42 1.48 -15.99
CA LEU A 97 -12.99 0.08 -16.05
C LEU A 97 -12.10 -0.21 -17.26
N GLY A 98 -11.85 0.81 -18.09
CA GLY A 98 -11.01 0.73 -19.27
C GLY A 98 -11.80 0.61 -20.57
N LYS A 99 -11.03 0.42 -21.64
CA LYS A 99 -11.53 0.41 -23.02
C LYS A 99 -12.44 -0.79 -23.30
N THR A 100 -13.53 -0.57 -24.03
CA THR A 100 -14.40 -1.65 -24.52
C THR A 100 -13.83 -2.34 -25.76
N GLY A 101 -12.85 -1.71 -26.42
CA GLY A 101 -12.32 -2.11 -27.72
C GLY A 101 -13.04 -1.49 -28.92
N ARG A 102 -14.14 -0.76 -28.70
CA ARG A 102 -14.81 0.03 -29.75
C ARG A 102 -14.19 1.42 -29.87
N ILE A 103 -14.26 1.97 -31.07
CA ILE A 103 -13.83 3.34 -31.38
C ILE A 103 -15.09 4.16 -31.69
N LEU A 104 -15.21 5.31 -31.03
CA LEU A 104 -16.28 6.28 -31.24
C LEU A 104 -16.08 7.02 -32.56
N GLU A 105 -17.13 7.66 -33.08
CA GLU A 105 -17.10 8.39 -34.35
C GLU A 105 -16.03 9.50 -34.41
N ASN A 106 -15.68 10.07 -33.26
CA ASN A 106 -14.62 11.07 -33.13
C ASN A 106 -13.20 10.48 -33.03
N GLY A 107 -13.05 9.17 -33.22
CA GLY A 107 -11.77 8.45 -33.14
C GLY A 107 -11.30 8.11 -31.72
N ALA A 108 -12.04 8.51 -30.67
CA ALA A 108 -11.69 8.16 -29.30
C ALA A 108 -12.04 6.69 -28.99
N ASN A 109 -11.31 6.07 -28.06
CA ASN A 109 -11.71 4.76 -27.54
C ASN A 109 -12.99 4.92 -26.72
N GLU A 110 -13.94 4.00 -26.90
CA GLU A 110 -15.06 3.85 -25.97
C GLU A 110 -14.55 3.19 -24.68
N HIS A 111 -15.03 3.69 -23.55
CA HIS A 111 -14.66 3.20 -22.20
C HIS A 111 -15.91 2.73 -21.46
N ASN A 112 -15.74 1.73 -20.60
CA ASN A 112 -16.78 1.24 -19.71
C ASN A 112 -16.70 1.96 -18.36
N PHE A 113 -17.79 2.59 -17.93
CA PHE A 113 -17.84 3.35 -16.68
C PHE A 113 -18.82 2.71 -15.69
N THR A 114 -18.43 2.69 -14.42
CA THR A 114 -19.32 2.41 -13.29
C THR A 114 -19.11 3.44 -12.17
N LYS A 115 -19.82 3.29 -11.06
CA LYS A 115 -19.69 4.15 -9.89
C LYS A 115 -19.68 3.32 -8.62
N LEU A 116 -18.90 3.78 -7.66
CA LEU A 116 -19.06 3.39 -6.26
C LEU A 116 -19.90 4.47 -5.56
N VAL A 117 -20.75 4.07 -4.63
CA VAL A 117 -21.62 4.98 -3.86
C VAL A 117 -21.35 4.85 -2.38
N ASN A 118 -21.52 5.95 -1.64
CA ASN A 118 -21.30 6.00 -0.19
C ASN A 118 -19.94 5.42 0.22
N VAL A 119 -18.87 5.86 -0.43
CA VAL A 119 -17.52 5.31 -0.23
C VAL A 119 -16.86 5.96 1.00
N PRO A 120 -16.51 5.19 2.05
CA PRO A 120 -15.79 5.73 3.20
C PRO A 120 -14.43 6.29 2.80
N VAL A 121 -13.96 7.30 3.54
CA VAL A 121 -12.66 7.94 3.27
C VAL A 121 -11.51 6.93 3.37
N GLU A 122 -11.61 5.98 4.28
CA GLU A 122 -10.63 4.92 4.50
C GLU A 122 -10.51 3.99 3.28
N VAL A 123 -11.61 3.75 2.55
CA VAL A 123 -11.59 2.98 1.30
C VAL A 123 -10.79 3.74 0.25
N ILE A 124 -10.99 5.05 0.11
CA ILE A 124 -10.20 5.88 -0.80
C ILE A 124 -8.74 5.91 -0.38
N GLU A 125 -8.45 6.11 0.90
CA GLU A 125 -7.08 6.15 1.39
C GLU A 125 -6.36 4.82 1.13
N ASN A 126 -6.97 3.69 1.49
CA ASN A 126 -6.40 2.36 1.29
C ASN A 126 -6.26 1.99 -0.18
N SER A 127 -7.09 2.56 -1.06
CA SER A 127 -7.02 2.34 -2.50
C SER A 127 -5.75 2.90 -3.13
N LEU A 128 -5.10 3.88 -2.48
CA LEU A 128 -3.93 4.57 -3.00
C LEU A 128 -2.72 3.62 -3.10
N PRO A 129 -1.96 3.65 -4.21
CA PRO A 129 -0.84 2.73 -4.44
C PRO A 129 0.18 2.70 -3.31
N HIS A 130 0.49 3.84 -2.69
CA HIS A 130 1.46 3.89 -1.58
C HIS A 130 0.92 3.29 -0.28
N LYS A 131 -0.40 3.14 -0.13
CA LYS A 131 -1.04 2.49 1.01
C LYS A 131 -1.20 0.99 0.80
N GLN A 132 -1.23 0.51 -0.45
CA GLN A 132 -1.28 -0.93 -0.76
C GLN A 132 -0.06 -1.72 -0.29
N TRP A 133 1.06 -1.05 -0.01
CA TRP A 133 2.30 -1.69 0.42
C TRP A 133 2.62 -1.37 1.88
N LEU A 134 2.94 -2.39 2.66
CA LEU A 134 3.59 -2.26 3.94
C LEU A 134 5.09 -2.34 3.74
N THR A 135 5.81 -1.50 4.47
CA THR A 135 7.27 -1.47 4.42
C THR A 135 7.84 -1.59 5.82
N PHE A 136 8.88 -2.39 5.96
CA PHE A 136 9.67 -2.51 7.18
C PHE A 136 11.14 -2.73 6.83
N THR A 137 12.02 -2.47 7.80
CA THR A 137 13.48 -2.59 7.62
C THR A 137 13.97 -3.90 8.21
N ILE A 138 14.89 -4.56 7.52
CA ILE A 138 15.60 -5.75 7.99
C ILE A 138 17.11 -5.53 7.93
N SER A 139 17.86 -6.21 8.79
CA SER A 139 19.32 -6.22 8.71
C SER A 139 19.82 -7.25 7.70
N LYS A 140 21.10 -7.15 7.33
CA LYS A 140 21.79 -8.14 6.49
C LYS A 140 21.71 -9.57 7.03
N GLY A 141 21.79 -9.75 8.35
CA GLY A 141 21.65 -11.08 8.98
C GLY A 141 20.25 -11.68 8.85
N MET A 142 19.24 -10.84 8.65
CA MET A 142 17.84 -11.27 8.47
C MET A 142 17.51 -11.55 7.00
N LYS A 143 18.37 -11.17 6.06
CA LYS A 143 18.20 -11.44 4.63
C LYS A 143 18.92 -12.73 4.25
N GLY A 144 18.16 -13.76 3.91
CA GLY A 144 18.71 -15.01 3.38
C GLY A 144 19.34 -14.84 1.99
N LYS A 145 20.05 -15.87 1.54
CA LYS A 145 20.56 -15.94 0.17
C LYS A 145 19.40 -16.04 -0.83
N THR A 146 19.55 -15.38 -1.97
CA THR A 146 18.61 -15.52 -3.09
C THR A 146 18.85 -16.85 -3.79
N TYR A 147 17.78 -17.56 -4.13
CA TYR A 147 17.83 -18.85 -4.81
C TYR A 147 16.69 -18.98 -5.83
N LYS A 148 16.80 -19.94 -6.75
CA LYS A 148 15.72 -20.30 -7.67
C LYS A 148 14.91 -21.45 -7.09
N ASN A 149 13.59 -21.33 -7.07
CA ASN A 149 12.72 -22.44 -6.68
C ASN A 149 12.55 -23.46 -7.83
N GLY A 150 11.78 -24.53 -7.60
CA GLY A 150 11.50 -25.55 -8.64
C GLY A 150 10.71 -25.04 -9.86
N ARG A 151 10.30 -23.77 -9.88
CA ARG A 151 9.64 -23.10 -11.02
C ARG A 151 10.55 -22.06 -11.69
N ASP A 152 11.85 -22.11 -11.41
CA ASP A 152 12.87 -21.15 -11.87
C ASP A 152 12.67 -19.69 -11.39
N GLU A 153 11.80 -19.47 -10.40
CA GLU A 153 11.54 -18.14 -9.87
C GLU A 153 12.56 -17.77 -8.81
N LEU A 154 13.09 -16.54 -8.88
CA LEU A 154 13.95 -16.00 -7.83
C LEU A 154 13.17 -15.76 -6.54
N ARG A 155 13.69 -16.33 -5.46
CA ARG A 155 13.13 -16.26 -4.11
C ARG A 155 14.23 -15.89 -3.10
N CYS A 156 13.82 -15.23 -2.03
CA CYS A 156 14.67 -14.83 -0.92
C CYS A 156 13.94 -15.15 0.38
N GLN A 157 14.66 -15.74 1.33
CA GLN A 157 14.14 -15.92 2.69
C GLN A 157 14.38 -14.65 3.51
N VAL A 158 13.43 -14.30 4.36
CA VAL A 158 13.57 -13.24 5.36
C VAL A 158 13.28 -13.85 6.73
N PHE A 159 14.24 -13.71 7.63
CA PHE A 159 14.18 -14.27 8.99
C PHE A 159 13.47 -13.29 9.92
N ILE A 160 12.53 -13.82 10.70
CA ILE A 160 11.83 -13.11 11.77
C ILE A 160 12.78 -13.01 12.96
N PRO A 161 12.99 -11.82 13.56
CA PRO A 161 13.93 -11.65 14.65
C PRO A 161 13.67 -12.60 15.83
N GLU A 162 14.75 -13.01 16.50
CA GLU A 162 14.64 -13.77 17.73
C GLU A 162 13.98 -12.94 18.85
N GLY A 163 13.29 -13.61 19.76
CA GLY A 163 12.55 -12.98 20.87
C GLY A 163 11.25 -12.28 20.45
N ARG A 164 10.85 -12.36 19.17
CA ARG A 164 9.61 -11.74 18.67
C ARG A 164 8.50 -12.77 18.51
N GLY A 165 7.78 -13.02 19.61
CA GLY A 165 6.53 -13.80 19.61
C GLY A 165 6.67 -15.24 19.12
N VAL A 166 5.55 -15.82 18.67
CA VAL A 166 5.45 -17.25 18.32
C VAL A 166 6.27 -17.66 17.10
N TYR A 167 6.57 -16.70 16.20
CA TYR A 167 7.36 -16.94 14.99
C TYR A 167 8.84 -16.51 15.13
N SER A 168 9.31 -16.28 16.35
CA SER A 168 10.71 -15.99 16.65
C SER A 168 11.66 -17.02 15.99
N GLY A 169 12.65 -16.53 15.23
CA GLY A 169 13.63 -17.36 14.52
C GLY A 169 13.06 -18.16 13.34
N CYS A 170 11.79 -17.95 12.99
CA CYS A 170 11.19 -18.51 11.78
C CYS A 170 11.50 -17.63 10.57
N LYS A 171 11.04 -18.04 9.39
CA LYS A 171 11.26 -17.29 8.14
C LYS A 171 10.07 -17.38 7.20
N PHE A 172 9.93 -16.36 6.38
CA PHE A 172 9.02 -16.35 5.24
C PHE A 172 9.80 -16.15 3.94
N THR A 173 9.17 -16.47 2.82
CA THR A 173 9.79 -16.38 1.49
C THR A 173 9.12 -15.29 0.67
N ILE A 174 9.92 -14.45 0.02
CA ILE A 174 9.48 -13.35 -0.83
C ILE A 174 10.30 -13.31 -2.12
N SER A 175 9.80 -12.65 -3.17
CA SER A 175 10.63 -12.34 -4.34
C SER A 175 11.67 -11.27 -3.97
N PRO A 176 12.94 -11.41 -4.39
CA PRO A 176 13.99 -10.44 -4.06
C PRO A 176 13.71 -9.04 -4.62
N LYS A 177 12.85 -8.89 -5.64
CA LYS A 177 12.42 -7.57 -6.15
C LYS A 177 11.72 -6.68 -5.11
N HIS A 178 11.23 -7.30 -4.04
CA HIS A 178 10.58 -6.63 -2.91
C HIS A 178 11.54 -6.25 -1.79
N ILE A 179 12.84 -6.49 -1.97
CA ILE A 179 13.89 -6.16 -1.00
C ILE A 179 14.85 -5.18 -1.68
N LYS A 180 15.00 -3.99 -1.13
CA LYS A 180 15.91 -2.95 -1.64
C LYS A 180 16.91 -2.56 -0.58
N GLU A 181 18.15 -2.31 -0.97
CA GLU A 181 19.16 -1.73 -0.09
C GLU A 181 18.76 -0.31 0.31
N VAL A 182 19.07 0.05 1.55
CA VAL A 182 18.91 1.43 2.01
C VAL A 182 20.15 2.22 1.60
N GLU A 183 19.96 3.28 0.84
CA GLU A 183 21.05 4.15 0.37
C GLU A 183 21.86 4.68 1.57
N GLY A 184 23.19 4.57 1.49
CA GLY A 184 24.11 4.95 2.57
C GLY A 184 24.20 3.95 3.74
N HIS A 185 23.53 2.80 3.67
CA HIS A 185 23.52 1.79 4.73
C HIS A 185 23.66 0.35 4.20
N ASP A 186 24.89 -0.11 3.99
CA ASP A 186 25.25 -1.42 3.39
C ASP A 186 24.75 -2.66 4.16
N ASN A 187 24.21 -2.48 5.37
CA ASN A 187 23.73 -3.55 6.23
C ASN A 187 22.21 -3.53 6.46
N LEU A 188 21.49 -2.62 5.81
CA LEU A 188 20.04 -2.46 5.96
C LEU A 188 19.31 -2.61 4.63
N TYR A 189 18.15 -3.24 4.70
CA TYR A 189 17.27 -3.45 3.55
C TYR A 189 15.84 -3.04 3.91
N VAL A 190 15.15 -2.41 2.98
CA VAL A 190 13.69 -2.20 3.04
C VAL A 190 13.00 -3.34 2.34
N VAL A 191 12.07 -3.98 3.04
CA VAL A 191 11.16 -4.98 2.49
C VAL A 191 9.81 -4.31 2.23
N SER A 192 9.23 -4.53 1.04
CA SER A 192 7.91 -4.02 0.66
C SER A 192 6.96 -5.18 0.33
N ILE A 193 5.93 -5.38 1.14
CA ILE A 193 4.91 -6.42 0.95
C ILE A 193 3.54 -5.81 0.70
N HIS A 194 2.74 -6.44 -0.15
CA HIS A 194 1.37 -5.99 -0.41
C HIS A 194 0.49 -6.28 0.82
N ARG A 195 -0.39 -5.34 1.23
CA ARG A 195 -1.25 -5.48 2.41
C ARG A 195 -2.15 -6.72 2.36
N ALA A 196 -2.72 -6.99 1.19
CA ALA A 196 -3.56 -8.18 0.97
C ALA A 196 -2.77 -9.51 0.88
N ALA A 197 -1.43 -9.48 0.98
CA ALA A 197 -0.64 -10.70 0.90
C ALA A 197 -0.75 -11.53 2.19
N GLU A 198 -0.80 -12.84 2.00
CA GLU A 198 -0.67 -13.82 3.09
C GLU A 198 0.64 -14.59 2.96
N PHE A 199 1.25 -14.91 4.09
CA PHE A 199 2.54 -15.59 4.13
C PHE A 199 2.45 -16.91 4.86
N VAL A 200 3.09 -17.93 4.29
CA VAL A 200 3.40 -19.17 5.02
C VAL A 200 4.69 -18.94 5.79
N ILE A 201 4.64 -19.14 7.10
CA ILE A 201 5.81 -19.12 7.96
C ILE A 201 6.42 -20.51 8.01
N THR A 202 7.74 -20.58 7.96
CA THR A 202 8.50 -21.84 8.02
C THR A 202 9.57 -21.77 9.09
N LYS A 203 9.85 -22.90 9.74
CA LYS A 203 10.96 -23.07 10.67
C LYS A 203 11.87 -24.16 10.16
N SER A 204 13.16 -23.87 10.11
CA SER A 204 14.17 -24.89 9.79
C SER A 204 14.81 -25.39 11.08
N SER A 205 14.96 -26.70 11.19
CA SER A 205 15.66 -27.38 12.30
C SER A 205 16.69 -28.33 11.72
N VAL A 206 17.84 -28.46 12.40
CA VAL A 206 18.84 -29.47 12.05
C VAL A 206 18.30 -30.83 12.48
N VAL A 207 18.28 -31.79 11.56
CA VAL A 207 17.84 -33.17 11.83
C VAL A 207 19.04 -34.09 12.05
N SER A 208 20.12 -33.84 11.31
CA SER A 208 21.38 -34.58 11.46
C SER A 208 22.55 -33.68 11.05
N ALA A 209 23.74 -34.04 11.51
CA ALA A 209 24.99 -33.43 11.08
C ALA A 209 25.97 -34.55 10.77
N ASP A 210 26.63 -34.46 9.62
CA ASP A 210 27.77 -35.30 9.32
C ASP A 210 28.98 -34.76 10.09
N PHE A 211 29.50 -35.56 11.03
CA PHE A 211 30.62 -35.17 11.88
C PHE A 211 31.96 -35.14 11.13
N ALA A 212 32.08 -35.80 9.98
CA ALA A 212 33.30 -35.82 9.18
C ALA A 212 33.40 -34.57 8.28
N THR A 213 32.29 -34.13 7.70
CA THR A 213 32.25 -32.99 6.76
C THR A 213 31.76 -31.69 7.40
N GLY A 214 31.08 -31.77 8.55
CA GLY A 214 30.40 -30.65 9.19
C GLY A 214 29.09 -30.24 8.50
N GLU A 215 28.66 -30.97 7.47
CA GLU A 215 27.41 -30.68 6.75
C GLU A 215 26.20 -30.99 7.63
N LYS A 216 25.26 -30.05 7.67
CA LYS A 216 24.01 -30.17 8.45
C LYS A 216 22.85 -30.47 7.49
N GLN A 217 22.08 -31.51 7.78
CA GLN A 217 20.80 -31.74 7.14
C GLN A 217 19.71 -31.00 7.90
N TYR A 218 18.89 -30.27 7.16
CA TYR A 218 17.81 -29.47 7.71
C TYR A 218 16.46 -29.99 7.26
N GLU A 219 15.53 -30.08 8.19
CA GLU A 219 14.10 -30.19 7.89
C GLU A 219 13.49 -28.79 7.98
N THR A 220 12.55 -28.51 7.07
CA THR A 220 11.78 -27.27 7.10
C THR A 220 10.31 -27.62 7.32
N LYS A 221 9.75 -27.16 8.43
CA LYS A 221 8.32 -27.31 8.75
C LYS A 221 7.58 -26.02 8.48
N ALA A 222 6.46 -26.11 7.79
CA ALA A 222 5.54 -24.99 7.61
C ALA A 222 4.57 -24.93 8.79
N PHE A 223 4.26 -23.72 9.26
CA PHE A 223 3.13 -23.51 10.15
C PHE A 223 1.84 -23.66 9.34
N PRO A 224 0.82 -24.34 9.88
CA PRO A 224 -0.42 -24.64 9.15
C PRO A 224 -1.23 -23.38 8.83
N GLN A 225 -1.16 -22.36 9.70
CA GLN A 225 -1.87 -21.11 9.52
C GLN A 225 -1.01 -20.11 8.75
N LYS A 226 -1.60 -19.47 7.74
CA LYS A 226 -1.00 -18.31 7.08
C LYS A 226 -1.15 -17.07 7.96
N ILE A 227 -0.18 -16.17 7.86
CA ILE A 227 -0.20 -14.86 8.53
C ILE A 227 -0.47 -13.75 7.51
N SER A 228 -1.26 -12.75 7.89
CA SER A 228 -1.48 -11.56 7.07
C SER A 228 -0.21 -10.69 6.98
N ALA A 229 -0.11 -9.86 5.94
CA ALA A 229 0.99 -8.91 5.80
C ALA A 229 1.08 -7.93 6.98
N GLU A 230 -0.08 -7.50 7.50
CA GLU A 230 -0.17 -6.56 8.63
C GLU A 230 0.33 -7.17 9.94
N GLU A 231 -0.03 -8.42 10.22
CA GLU A 231 0.50 -9.14 11.38
C GLU A 231 1.99 -9.45 11.22
N LEU A 232 2.43 -9.82 10.01
CA LEU A 232 3.84 -10.08 9.74
C LEU A 232 4.70 -8.84 9.98
N ALA A 233 4.26 -7.66 9.51
CA ALA A 233 5.00 -6.41 9.66
C ALA A 233 5.29 -6.06 11.13
N LYS A 234 4.37 -6.38 12.06
CA LYS A 234 4.53 -6.14 13.50
C LYS A 234 5.76 -6.83 14.11
N TYR A 235 6.20 -7.95 13.55
CA TYR A 235 7.41 -8.64 14.02
C TYR A 235 8.71 -7.87 13.71
N PHE A 236 8.65 -6.92 12.79
CA PHE A 236 9.79 -6.11 12.33
C PHE A 236 9.72 -4.66 12.82
N GLU A 237 8.67 -4.28 13.55
CA GLU A 237 8.58 -2.99 14.22
C GLU A 237 9.61 -2.91 15.36
N LYS A 238 10.28 -1.76 15.50
CA LYS A 238 11.12 -1.49 16.66
C LYS A 238 10.29 -1.61 17.94
N PRO A 239 10.79 -2.22 19.03
CA PRO A 239 10.05 -2.22 20.28
C PRO A 239 9.99 -0.78 20.80
N LYS A 240 8.78 -0.27 21.10
CA LYS A 240 8.57 1.10 21.64
C LYS A 240 9.47 1.46 22.84
N LYS A 241 9.94 0.47 23.61
CA LYS A 241 10.83 0.67 24.77
C LYS A 241 12.27 1.05 24.40
N GLN A 242 12.73 0.72 23.19
CA GLN A 242 14.10 0.99 22.76
C GLN A 242 14.24 2.42 22.23
N GLU A 243 13.21 2.96 21.56
CA GLU A 243 13.13 4.38 21.18
C GLU A 243 13.11 5.29 22.42
N GLN A 244 12.31 4.96 23.44
CA GLN A 244 12.28 5.72 24.71
C GLN A 244 13.61 5.68 25.48
N PHE A 245 14.41 4.63 25.29
CA PHE A 245 15.73 4.51 25.93
C PHE A 245 16.80 5.31 25.17
N GLU A 246 16.77 5.28 23.84
CA GLU A 246 17.65 6.07 22.97
C GLU A 246 17.36 7.57 23.04
N GLU A 247 16.09 7.99 23.18
CA GLU A 247 15.71 9.39 23.43
C GLU A 247 16.20 9.89 24.80
N ARG A 248 16.05 9.08 25.86
CA ARG A 248 16.55 9.41 27.20
C ARG A 248 18.07 9.49 27.28
N LEU A 249 18.80 8.77 26.44
CA LEU A 249 20.26 8.87 26.37
C LEU A 249 20.70 10.19 25.71
N LYS A 250 19.97 10.67 24.70
CA LYS A 250 20.24 11.95 24.03
C LYS A 250 19.85 13.18 24.85
N GLU A 251 18.93 13.05 25.80
CA GLU A 251 18.57 14.11 26.74
C GLU A 251 19.57 14.27 27.91
N ASN A 252 20.50 13.33 28.07
CA ASN A 252 21.52 13.33 29.13
C ASN A 252 22.95 13.58 28.61
N GLU A 253 23.10 13.99 27.35
CA GLU A 253 24.32 14.59 26.77
C GLU A 253 24.13 16.11 26.60
#